data_AF-A0A7J9IES9-F1
#
_entry.id   AF-A0A7J9IES9-F1
#
_cell.length_a   1.000
_cell.length_b   1.000
_cell.length_c   1.000
_cell.angle_alpha   90.00
_cell.angle_beta   90.00
_cell.angle_gamma   90.00
#
_symmetry.space_group_name_H-M   'P 1'
#
loop_
_entity.id
_entity.type
_entity.pdbx_description
1 polymer ?
#
loop_
_entity_poly.entity_id
_entity_poly.type
_entity_poly.pdbx_seq_one_letter_code
_entity_poly.pdbx_strand_id
1 'polypeptide(L)'
;MATTELKSDNLFEMMKIHLASDAGKELIKNIGLVYQINIAPKKIGFDEVSYIVDLKKGEVTKGKYEGGKPDATFSFMDDDFIKVATGKGAMKIKGSLSAAQKFTPDIFPKPAKM
;
A
#
# COMPACT_ATOMS: atom_id res chain seq x y z
N MET A 1 6.52 23.97 -5.36
CA MET A 1 5.76 22.78 -5.80
C MET A 1 5.21 22.16 -4.52
N ALA A 2 3.88 22.13 -4.35
CA ALA A 2 3.28 21.74 -3.07
C ALA A 2 3.52 20.25 -2.81
N THR A 3 4.53 19.93 -2.01
CA THR A 3 4.67 18.65 -1.33
C THR A 3 3.53 18.54 -0.33
N THR A 4 2.41 18.00 -0.77
CA THR A 4 1.34 17.58 0.13
C THR A 4 1.87 16.41 0.95
N GLU A 5 2.35 16.72 2.16
CA GLU A 5 2.66 15.71 3.18
C GLU A 5 1.35 15.02 3.55
N LEU A 6 1.11 13.87 2.91
CA LEU A 6 -0.01 13.00 3.17
C LEU A 6 0.23 12.29 4.50
N LYS A 7 -0.79 12.13 5.34
CA LYS A 7 -0.66 11.29 6.55
C LYS A 7 -0.20 9.88 6.18
N SER A 8 -0.56 9.46 4.98
CA SER A 8 -0.15 8.21 4.33
C SER A 8 1.37 8.04 4.18
N ASP A 9 2.16 9.11 4.00
CA ASP A 9 3.61 9.01 3.80
C ASP A 9 4.28 8.30 5.00
N ASN A 10 3.86 8.66 6.22
CA ASN A 10 4.35 8.04 7.45
C ASN A 10 3.99 6.55 7.53
N LEU A 11 2.82 6.17 7.01
CA LEU A 11 2.40 4.77 6.96
C LEU A 11 3.19 3.98 5.92
N PHE A 12 3.53 4.57 4.78
CA PHE A 12 4.40 3.94 3.78
C PHE A 12 5.80 3.71 4.32
N GLU A 13 6.34 4.64 5.10
CA GLU A 13 7.61 4.45 5.79
C GLU A 13 7.56 3.24 6.72
N MET A 14 6.51 3.15 7.56
CA MET A 14 6.32 1.98 8.42
C MET A 14 6.10 0.69 7.63
N MET A 15 5.37 0.72 6.51
CA MET A 15 5.25 -0.41 5.59
C MET A 15 6.60 -0.83 5.04
N LYS A 16 7.44 0.11 4.61
CA LYS A 16 8.77 -0.18 4.08
C LYS A 16 9.64 -0.86 5.14
N ILE A 17 9.59 -0.38 6.38
CA ILE A 17 10.29 -1.00 7.52
C ILE A 17 9.74 -2.40 7.79
N HIS A 18 8.41 -2.58 7.79
CA HIS A 18 7.77 -3.87 8.01
C HIS A 18 8.12 -4.88 6.91
N LEU A 19 8.10 -4.46 5.65
CA LEU A 19 8.49 -5.26 4.48
C LEU A 19 9.96 -5.65 4.49
N ALA A 20 10.83 -4.78 5.01
CA ALA A 20 12.24 -5.06 5.21
C ALA A 20 12.51 -6.02 6.40
N SER A 21 11.56 -6.16 7.32
CA SER A 21 11.62 -7.07 8.47
C SER A 21 11.41 -8.53 8.04
N ASP A 22 11.73 -9.48 8.92
CA ASP A 22 11.59 -10.92 8.65
C ASP A 22 10.14 -11.32 8.33
N ALA A 23 9.16 -10.74 9.03
CA ALA A 23 7.74 -10.93 8.73
C ALA A 23 7.36 -10.47 7.32
N GLY A 24 7.87 -9.29 6.92
CA GLY A 24 7.74 -8.77 5.56
C GLY A 24 8.35 -9.69 4.51
N LYS A 25 9.56 -10.19 4.77
CA LYS A 25 10.26 -11.13 3.87
C LYS A 25 9.50 -12.43 3.68
N GLU A 26 8.89 -12.99 4.72
CA GLU A 26 8.01 -14.16 4.60
C GLU A 26 6.79 -13.86 3.72
N LEU A 27 6.15 -12.69 3.93
CA LEU A 27 5.02 -12.25 3.11
C LEU A 27 5.42 -12.09 1.64
N ILE A 28 6.56 -11.46 1.36
CA ILE A 28 7.13 -11.31 0.00
C ILE A 28 7.33 -12.68 -0.65
N LYS A 29 7.89 -13.63 0.10
CA LYS A 29 8.14 -14.99 -0.38
C LYS A 29 6.85 -15.75 -0.70
N ASN A 30 5.79 -15.51 0.07
CA ASN A 30 4.51 -16.23 -0.04
C ASN A 30 3.57 -15.58 -1.06
N ILE A 31 3.55 -14.24 -1.11
CA ILE A 31 2.71 -13.46 -2.01
C ILE A 31 3.36 -13.35 -3.38
N GLY A 32 4.57 -12.77 -3.47
CA GLY A 32 5.35 -12.66 -4.71
C GLY A 32 4.69 -11.84 -5.82
N LEU A 33 3.92 -10.80 -5.48
CA LEU A 33 3.15 -9.98 -6.43
C LEU A 33 3.51 -8.49 -6.33
N VAL A 34 3.17 -7.72 -7.36
CA VAL A 34 3.38 -6.27 -7.36
C VAL A 34 2.05 -5.56 -7.18
N TYR A 35 1.98 -4.69 -6.17
CA TYR A 35 0.78 -3.94 -5.84
C TYR A 35 1.00 -2.46 -6.10
N GLN A 36 -0.01 -1.81 -6.67
CA GLN A 36 -0.03 -0.37 -6.79
C GLN A 36 -1.01 0.19 -5.77
N ILE A 37 -0.62 1.20 -5.03
CA ILE A 37 -1.43 1.91 -4.05
C ILE A 37 -1.56 3.35 -4.51
N ASN A 38 -2.78 3.81 -4.78
CA ASN A 38 -3.07 5.19 -5.11
C ASN A 38 -3.66 5.86 -3.87
N ILE A 39 -3.01 6.91 -3.38
CA ILE A 39 -3.52 7.72 -2.28
C ILE A 39 -4.10 9.00 -2.85
N ALA A 40 -5.36 9.24 -2.57
CA ALA A 40 -6.02 10.47 -2.90
C ALA A 40 -6.06 11.41 -1.68
N PRO A 41 -5.47 12.61 -1.74
CA PRO A 41 -5.49 13.56 -0.62
C PRO A 41 -6.91 13.95 -0.20
N LYS A 42 -7.82 14.04 -1.18
CA LYS A 42 -9.19 14.55 -0.96
C LYS A 42 -10.27 13.57 -1.39
N LYS A 43 -10.13 12.94 -2.57
CA LYS A 43 -11.13 12.02 -3.12
C LYS A 43 -10.50 11.07 -4.14
N ILE A 44 -10.75 9.77 -4.01
CA ILE A 44 -10.29 8.76 -4.98
C ILE A 44 -10.65 9.20 -6.41
N GLY A 45 -9.65 9.22 -7.28
CA GLY A 45 -9.71 9.75 -8.65
C GLY A 45 -9.27 11.21 -8.83
N PHE A 46 -8.88 11.93 -7.76
CA PHE A 46 -8.45 13.33 -7.82
C PHE A 46 -7.11 13.55 -7.10
N ASP A 47 -6.12 14.06 -7.84
CA ASP A 47 -4.75 14.35 -7.35
C ASP A 47 -4.09 13.13 -6.67
N GLU A 48 -4.30 11.95 -7.26
CA GLU A 48 -3.85 10.70 -6.65
C GLU A 48 -2.34 10.51 -6.79
N VAL A 49 -1.71 10.18 -5.69
CA VAL A 49 -0.30 9.80 -5.64
C VAL A 49 -0.21 8.29 -5.70
N SER A 50 0.41 7.77 -6.76
CA SER A 50 0.68 6.34 -6.89
C SER A 50 1.93 5.94 -6.11
N TYR A 51 1.88 4.79 -5.46
CA TYR A 51 2.95 4.13 -4.73
C TYR A 51 2.97 2.68 -5.15
N ILE A 52 4.13 2.16 -5.50
CA ILE A 52 4.32 0.80 -5.94
C ILE A 52 4.94 0.02 -4.80
N VAL A 53 4.27 -1.04 -4.40
CA VAL A 53 4.72 -1.99 -3.39
C VAL A 53 5.08 -3.28 -4.11
N ASP A 54 6.37 -3.45 -4.35
CA ASP A 54 6.90 -4.67 -4.95
C ASP A 54 7.11 -5.71 -3.85
N LEU A 55 6.15 -6.63 -3.68
CA LEU A 55 6.29 -7.77 -2.77
C LEU A 55 7.03 -8.95 -3.41
N LYS A 56 7.80 -8.73 -4.49
CA LYS A 56 8.81 -9.69 -4.96
C LYS A 56 10.17 -9.32 -4.39
N LYS A 57 10.45 -8.03 -4.26
CA LYS A 57 11.71 -7.48 -3.71
C LYS A 57 11.57 -6.93 -2.28
N GLY A 58 10.36 -6.60 -1.86
CA GLY A 58 10.11 -5.90 -0.59
C GLY A 58 10.37 -4.40 -0.67
N GLU A 59 10.16 -3.80 -1.83
CA GLU A 59 10.46 -2.39 -2.07
C GLU A 59 9.19 -1.57 -2.24
N VAL A 60 9.22 -0.35 -1.70
CA VAL A 60 8.13 0.62 -1.86
C VAL A 60 8.68 1.85 -2.60
N THR A 61 8.09 2.15 -3.76
CA THR A 61 8.52 3.22 -4.66
C THR A 61 7.37 4.20 -4.89
N LYS A 62 7.60 5.49 -4.67
CA LYS A 62 6.60 6.53 -4.95
C LYS A 62 6.63 6.88 -6.44
N GLY A 63 5.48 6.79 -7.12
CA GLY A 63 5.33 7.10 -8.54
C GLY A 63 4.44 6.14 -9.31
N LYS A 64 4.37 6.33 -10.63
CA LYS A 64 3.70 5.40 -11.53
C LYS A 64 4.53 4.12 -11.66
N TYR A 65 3.84 2.99 -11.81
CA TYR A 65 4.51 1.73 -12.10
C TYR A 65 5.04 1.74 -13.53
N GLU A 66 6.36 1.80 -13.69
CA GLU A 66 7.03 1.71 -14.99
C GLU A 66 7.31 0.25 -15.41
N GLY A 67 7.18 -0.71 -14.49
CA GLY A 67 7.41 -2.13 -14.72
C GLY A 67 6.28 -2.89 -15.43
N GLY A 68 5.30 -2.18 -15.99
CA GLY A 68 4.16 -2.77 -16.71
C GLY A 68 2.83 -2.62 -15.99
N LYS A 69 2.14 -3.75 -15.72
CA LYS A 69 0.83 -3.77 -15.03
C LYS A 69 0.98 -4.36 -13.62
N PRO A 70 0.53 -3.68 -12.55
CA PRO A 70 0.50 -4.26 -11.21
C PRO A 70 -0.55 -5.39 -11.16
N ASP A 71 -0.34 -6.36 -10.29
CA ASP A 71 -1.27 -7.49 -10.09
C ASP A 71 -2.60 -7.03 -9.48
N ALA A 72 -2.52 -6.11 -8.51
CA ALA A 72 -3.67 -5.38 -8.01
C ALA A 72 -3.31 -3.93 -7.71
N THR A 73 -4.31 -3.08 -7.86
CA THR A 73 -4.26 -1.66 -7.59
C THR A 73 -5.25 -1.33 -6.49
N PHE A 74 -4.77 -0.78 -5.40
CA PHE A 74 -5.58 -0.25 -4.33
C PHE A 74 -5.68 1.26 -4.49
N SER A 75 -6.81 1.83 -4.14
CA SER A 75 -7.01 3.26 -4.10
C SER A 75 -7.67 3.62 -2.79
N PHE A 76 -7.02 4.49 -2.04
CA PHE A 76 -7.44 4.94 -0.72
C PHE A 76 -7.54 6.45 -0.71
N MET A 77 -8.36 6.98 0.19
CA MET A 77 -8.28 8.39 0.57
C MET A 77 -7.24 8.52 1.68
N ASP A 78 -6.55 9.64 1.79
CA ASP A 78 -5.54 9.86 2.84
C ASP A 78 -6.08 9.56 4.25
N ASP A 79 -7.30 10.02 4.55
CA ASP A 79 -7.95 9.77 5.84
C ASP A 79 -8.34 8.29 6.03
N ASP A 80 -8.70 7.61 4.94
CA ASP A 80 -9.13 6.21 4.97
C ASP A 80 -7.94 5.26 5.10
N PHE A 81 -6.81 5.58 4.46
CA PHE A 81 -5.59 4.80 4.52
C PHE A 81 -5.07 4.66 5.96
N ILE A 82 -5.16 5.72 6.76
CA ILE A 82 -4.86 5.67 8.20
C ILE A 82 -5.83 4.73 8.93
N LYS A 83 -7.12 4.77 8.59
CA LYS A 83 -8.11 3.87 9.19
C LYS A 83 -7.85 2.41 8.80
N VAL A 84 -7.44 2.15 7.56
CA VAL A 84 -7.05 0.80 7.10
C VAL A 84 -5.88 0.26 7.92
N ALA A 85 -4.88 1.09 8.21
CA ALA A 85 -3.78 0.72 9.11
C ALA A 85 -4.29 0.27 10.48
N THR A 86 -5.35 0.92 10.97
CA THR A 86 -6.00 0.57 12.25
C THR A 86 -7.07 -0.51 12.13
N GLY A 87 -7.28 -1.10 10.95
CA GLY A 87 -8.27 -2.15 10.68
C GLY A 87 -9.71 -1.68 10.51
N LYS A 88 -9.97 -0.38 10.34
CA LYS A 88 -11.31 0.23 10.25
C LYS A 88 -11.51 1.11 9.00
N GLY A 89 -10.75 0.90 7.93
CA GLY A 89 -10.84 1.69 6.70
C GLY A 89 -11.54 0.98 5.54
N ALA A 90 -11.93 1.76 4.54
CA ALA A 90 -12.59 1.34 3.31
C ALA A 90 -11.70 1.58 2.08
N MET A 91 -11.20 0.49 1.51
CA MET A 91 -10.32 0.55 0.34
C MET A 91 -11.02 0.20 -0.96
N LYS A 92 -10.64 0.88 -2.04
CA LYS A 92 -11.06 0.51 -3.39
C LYS A 92 -9.99 -0.37 -4.02
N ILE A 93 -10.40 -1.56 -4.45
CA ILE A 93 -9.50 -2.53 -5.10
C ILE A 93 -9.85 -2.57 -6.59
N LYS A 94 -8.84 -2.55 -7.44
CA LYS A 94 -8.94 -2.63 -8.90
C LYS A 94 -7.86 -3.57 -9.42
N GLY A 95 -8.22 -4.58 -10.19
CA GLY A 95 -7.28 -5.58 -10.69
C GLY A 95 -7.72 -6.99 -10.31
N SER A 96 -6.77 -7.89 -10.13
CA SER A 96 -7.05 -9.30 -9.86
C SER A 96 -7.57 -9.49 -8.43
N LEU A 97 -8.80 -9.99 -8.28
CA LEU A 97 -9.39 -10.30 -6.97
C LEU A 97 -8.51 -11.28 -6.20
N SER A 98 -7.94 -12.29 -6.86
CA SER A 98 -7.03 -13.27 -6.25
C SER A 98 -5.76 -12.63 -5.68
N ALA A 99 -5.19 -11.63 -6.38
CA ALA A 99 -4.03 -10.89 -5.89
C ALA A 99 -4.41 -10.05 -4.68
N ALA A 100 -5.59 -9.42 -4.71
CA ALA A 100 -6.09 -8.65 -3.58
C ALA A 100 -6.45 -9.51 -2.36
N GLN A 101 -6.92 -10.74 -2.56
CA GLN A 101 -7.15 -11.71 -1.48
C GLN A 101 -5.85 -12.15 -0.81
N LYS A 102 -4.75 -12.22 -1.57
CA LYS A 102 -3.41 -12.43 -1.02
C LYS A 102 -2.86 -11.18 -0.31
N PHE A 103 -3.41 -10.01 -0.62
CA PHE A 103 -3.05 -8.77 0.05
C PHE A 103 -3.80 -8.68 1.39
N THR A 104 -3.25 -9.35 2.40
CA THR A 104 -3.82 -9.38 3.75
C THR A 104 -3.38 -8.15 4.56
N PRO A 105 -4.15 -7.75 5.59
CA PRO A 105 -3.76 -6.67 6.47
C PRO A 105 -2.47 -6.94 7.26
N ASP A 106 -1.95 -8.18 7.25
CA ASP A 106 -0.65 -8.53 7.83
C ASP A 106 0.53 -7.81 7.15
N ILE A 107 0.35 -7.32 5.92
CA ILE A 107 1.36 -6.55 5.18
C ILE A 107 1.46 -5.12 5.74
N PHE A 108 0.38 -4.63 6.34
CA PHE A 108 0.44 -3.37 7.07
C PHE A 108 1.06 -3.63 8.45
N PRO A 109 1.84 -2.67 8.96
CA PRO A 109 2.31 -2.75 10.33
C PRO A 109 1.09 -2.86 11.25
N LYS A 110 0.93 -4.00 11.94
CA LYS A 110 -0.15 -4.17 12.93
C LYS A 110 -0.02 -3.02 13.93
N PRO A 111 -1.10 -2.25 14.19
CA PRO A 111 -1.07 -1.27 15.27
C PRO A 111 -0.77 -2.07 16.52
N ALA A 112 0.43 -1.90 17.06
CA ALA A 112 0.81 -2.51 18.30
C ALA A 112 -0.27 -2.11 19.30
N LYS A 113 -0.96 -3.12 19.85
CA LYS A 113 -1.96 -3.01 20.92
C LYS A 113 -1.63 -1.79 21.79
N MET A 114 -2.42 -0.72 21.65
CA MET A 114 -2.63 0.22 22.75
C MET A 114 -3.57 -0.46 23.75
#